data_AF-A0A821UH41-F1
#
_entry.id   AF-A0A821UH41-F1
#
_cell.length_a   1.000
_cell.length_b   1.000
_cell.length_c   1.000
_cell.angle_alpha   90.00
_cell.angle_beta   90.00
_cell.angle_gamma   90.00
#
_symmetry.space_group_name_H-M   'P 1'
#
loop_
_entity.id
_entity.type
_entity.pdbx_description
1 polymer ?
#
loop_
_entity_poly.entity_id
_entity_poly.type
_entity_poly.pdbx_seq_one_letter_code
_entity_poly.pdbx_strand_id
1 'polypeptide(L)'
;MSSPAHAIYSSTLSLSLQGHEFKPQYDVQLILNKTAQSLLLCSAACNQNPSCRIFDYDSSSHRCRLFEADLANGAIIAVASQTSIVGSVILSASLYASMYNQSCSACQENRYQTCSLTTNTCQCPGNSYWNGSMCPLQLFANAACSQIDACRSDLNLSCIINSYGEFTQCLTGMPNPPTAATLTAATMTAATVTAVTMTVTTVATATLTAETVTIATMTAATVTVATLTTVPMAAATVAAVTMTAAMVTAATVTASASKC
;
A
#
# COMPACT_ATOMS: atom_id res chain seq x y z
N MET A 1 23.18 -14.29 -24.61
CA MET A 1 22.41 -13.38 -23.74
C MET A 1 21.14 -13.00 -24.50
N SER A 2 20.09 -13.78 -24.32
CA SER A 2 18.77 -13.53 -24.90
C SER A 2 18.17 -12.28 -24.26
N SER A 3 18.03 -11.22 -25.05
CA SER A 3 17.25 -10.04 -24.65
C SER A 3 15.85 -10.51 -24.25
N PRO A 4 15.32 -10.15 -23.08
CA PRO A 4 13.96 -10.53 -22.71
C PRO A 4 13.03 -9.96 -23.76
N ALA A 5 12.23 -10.84 -24.37
CA ALA A 5 11.15 -10.44 -25.25
C ALA A 5 10.33 -9.38 -24.51
N HIS A 6 10.30 -8.16 -25.05
CA HIS A 6 9.55 -7.07 -24.43
C HIS A 6 8.08 -7.48 -24.46
N ALA A 7 7.49 -7.77 -23.30
CA ALA A 7 6.06 -8.01 -23.19
C ALA A 7 5.34 -6.82 -23.82
N ILE A 8 4.59 -7.06 -24.89
CA ILE A 8 3.80 -6.02 -25.56
C ILE A 8 2.51 -5.89 -24.75
N TYR A 9 2.52 -4.99 -23.77
CA TYR A 9 1.32 -4.67 -23.02
C TYR A 9 0.28 -4.06 -23.97
N SER A 10 -0.97 -4.52 -23.92
CA SER A 10 -2.07 -3.85 -24.61
C SER A 10 -2.75 -2.88 -23.66
N SER A 11 -2.83 -1.60 -24.04
CA SER A 11 -3.65 -0.62 -23.33
C SER A 11 -4.27 0.39 -24.28
N THR A 12 -5.45 0.88 -23.90
CA THR A 12 -6.12 1.95 -24.64
C THR A 12 -5.64 3.29 -24.11
N LEU A 13 -5.29 4.20 -25.02
CA LEU A 13 -4.87 5.55 -24.70
C LEU A 13 -5.93 6.55 -25.18
N SER A 14 -6.18 7.58 -24.38
CA SER A 14 -6.90 8.79 -24.79
C SER A 14 -5.90 9.91 -25.00
N LEU A 15 -5.99 10.64 -26.11
CA LEU A 15 -5.10 11.75 -26.43
C LEU A 15 -5.85 13.08 -26.31
N SER A 16 -5.20 14.09 -25.74
CA SER A 16 -5.70 15.47 -25.75
C SER A 16 -5.57 16.10 -27.15
N LEU A 17 -6.18 17.28 -27.30
CA LEU A 17 -5.81 18.18 -28.39
C LEU A 17 -4.34 18.63 -28.23
N GLN A 18 -3.74 19.06 -29.35
CA GLN A 18 -2.48 19.79 -29.33
C GLN A 18 -2.58 21.06 -28.49
N GLY A 19 -1.44 21.56 -28.01
CA GLY A 19 -1.42 22.77 -27.18
C GLY A 19 -1.52 22.50 -25.69
N HIS A 20 -1.36 21.25 -25.23
CA HIS A 20 -1.62 20.88 -23.83
C HIS A 20 -0.45 20.14 -23.20
N GLU A 21 -0.26 20.37 -21.91
CA GLU A 21 0.64 19.62 -21.05
C GLU A 21 -0.07 19.12 -19.81
N PHE A 22 0.47 18.04 -19.24
CA PHE A 22 0.00 17.56 -17.95
C PHE A 22 0.74 18.29 -16.83
N LYS A 23 -0.01 18.81 -15.87
CA LYS A 23 0.49 19.38 -14.63
C LYS A 23 0.08 18.47 -13.46
N PRO A 24 1.00 17.68 -12.89
CA PRO A 24 0.69 16.92 -11.69
C PRO A 24 0.39 17.86 -10.53
N GLN A 25 -0.43 17.41 -9.59
CA GLN A 25 -0.65 18.11 -8.33
C GLN A 25 0.59 18.07 -7.44
N TYR A 26 1.38 16.98 -7.53
CA TYR A 26 2.59 16.77 -6.74
C TYR A 26 3.79 16.42 -7.62
N ASP A 27 4.92 17.09 -7.42
CA ASP A 27 6.11 16.92 -8.26
C ASP A 27 6.70 15.49 -8.23
N VAL A 28 6.49 14.76 -7.13
CA VAL A 28 6.92 13.35 -6.98
C VAL A 28 6.30 12.42 -8.03
N GLN A 29 5.22 12.84 -8.69
CA GLN A 29 4.51 12.02 -9.66
C GLN A 29 5.20 11.95 -11.03
N LEU A 30 6.30 12.70 -11.26
CA LEU A 30 7.11 12.57 -12.47
C LEU A 30 7.99 11.31 -12.39
N ILE A 31 7.70 10.31 -13.22
CA ILE A 31 8.46 9.06 -13.29
C ILE A 31 9.74 9.26 -14.10
N LEU A 32 9.61 9.86 -15.28
CA LEU A 32 10.68 9.93 -16.26
C LEU A 32 10.54 11.18 -17.12
N ASN A 33 11.66 11.85 -17.35
CA ASN A 33 11.79 12.91 -18.35
C ASN A 33 12.89 12.51 -19.33
N LYS A 34 12.52 12.28 -20.59
CA LYS A 34 13.43 11.80 -21.63
C LYS A 34 13.13 12.46 -22.97
N THR A 35 14.01 12.26 -23.93
CA THR A 35 13.72 12.53 -25.34
C THR A 35 13.09 11.30 -25.99
N ALA A 36 12.12 11.51 -26.87
CA ALA A 36 11.51 10.48 -27.71
C ALA A 36 11.36 11.02 -29.14
N GLN A 37 11.74 10.23 -30.15
CA GLN A 37 11.70 10.72 -31.54
C GLN A 37 10.26 10.91 -32.07
N SER A 38 9.27 10.28 -31.42
CA SER A 38 7.87 10.37 -31.82
C SER A 38 6.93 10.20 -30.64
N LEU A 39 5.68 10.64 -30.83
CA LEU A 39 4.58 10.40 -29.91
C LEU A 39 4.42 8.90 -29.61
N LEU A 40 4.56 8.05 -30.64
CA LEU A 40 4.45 6.60 -30.51
C LEU A 40 5.53 6.01 -29.61
N LEU A 41 6.76 6.51 -29.67
CA LEU A 41 7.84 6.04 -28.78
C LEU A 41 7.65 6.54 -27.35
N CYS A 42 7.10 7.75 -27.17
CA CYS A 42 6.76 8.25 -25.85
C CYS A 42 5.62 7.44 -25.21
N SER A 43 4.57 7.16 -25.99
CA SER A 43 3.44 6.35 -25.54
C SER A 43 3.85 4.89 -25.27
N ALA A 44 4.72 4.31 -26.10
CA ALA A 44 5.29 2.98 -25.87
C ALA A 44 6.11 2.94 -24.57
N ALA A 45 6.90 3.98 -24.29
CA ALA A 45 7.65 4.08 -23.03
C ALA A 45 6.72 4.16 -21.81
N CYS A 46 5.62 4.92 -21.90
CA CYS A 46 4.58 4.89 -20.87
C CYS A 46 3.99 3.48 -20.75
N ASN A 47 3.65 2.85 -21.86
CA ASN A 47 3.01 1.54 -21.88
C ASN A 47 3.86 0.41 -21.28
N GLN A 48 5.17 0.50 -21.43
CA GLN A 48 6.13 -0.44 -20.84
C GLN A 48 6.38 -0.20 -19.34
N ASN A 49 5.89 0.92 -18.79
CA ASN A 49 6.00 1.24 -17.37
C ASN A 49 4.65 1.04 -16.66
N PRO A 50 4.52 0.00 -15.80
CA PRO A 50 3.29 -0.28 -15.05
C PRO A 50 2.78 0.88 -14.20
N SER A 51 3.67 1.75 -13.72
CA SER A 51 3.29 2.93 -12.93
C SER A 51 2.84 4.12 -13.77
N CYS A 52 3.20 4.18 -15.07
CA CYS A 52 2.82 5.30 -15.92
C CYS A 52 1.32 5.29 -16.24
N ARG A 53 0.63 6.39 -15.93
CA ARG A 53 -0.80 6.58 -16.22
C ARG A 53 -1.06 7.73 -17.18
N ILE A 54 -0.21 8.75 -17.14
CA ILE A 54 -0.26 9.89 -18.04
C ILE A 54 1.13 10.14 -18.61
N PHE A 55 1.20 10.59 -19.85
CA PHE A 55 2.41 11.13 -20.44
C PHE A 55 2.09 12.43 -21.18
N ASP A 56 3.07 13.31 -21.31
CA ASP A 56 3.02 14.37 -22.33
C ASP A 56 4.22 14.29 -23.25
N TYR A 57 3.96 14.64 -24.50
CA TYR A 57 4.94 14.63 -25.57
C TYR A 57 4.87 15.95 -26.34
N ASP A 58 6.00 16.62 -26.46
CA ASP A 58 6.14 17.80 -27.31
C ASP A 58 6.94 17.45 -28.57
N SER A 59 6.32 17.58 -29.74
CA SER A 59 6.97 17.17 -30.99
C SER A 59 8.05 18.12 -31.48
N SER A 60 8.09 19.37 -31.02
CA SER A 60 9.12 20.34 -31.42
C SER A 60 10.45 20.12 -30.72
N SER A 61 10.40 19.81 -29.42
CA SER A 61 11.56 19.59 -28.55
C SER A 61 11.89 18.11 -28.37
N HIS A 62 11.05 17.21 -28.87
CA HIS A 62 11.09 15.77 -28.63
C HIS A 62 11.00 15.40 -27.14
N ARG A 63 10.53 16.30 -26.28
CA ARG A 63 10.39 16.06 -24.85
C ARG A 63 9.26 15.06 -24.60
N CYS A 64 9.54 14.06 -23.78
CA CYS A 64 8.60 13.04 -23.34
C CYS A 64 8.67 12.93 -21.81
N ARG A 65 7.56 13.25 -21.13
CA ARG A 65 7.43 13.11 -19.68
C ARG A 65 6.41 12.03 -19.36
N LEU A 66 6.75 11.14 -18.44
CA LEU A 66 5.89 10.07 -17.96
C LEU A 66 5.51 10.34 -16.50
N PHE A 67 4.24 10.17 -16.16
CA PHE A 67 3.71 10.45 -14.83
C PHE A 67 2.96 9.25 -14.27
N GLU A 68 3.12 9.03 -12.97
CA GLU A 68 2.29 8.10 -12.22
C GLU A 68 0.93 8.71 -11.87
N ALA A 69 0.73 10.01 -12.04
CA ALA A 69 -0.52 10.70 -11.76
C ALA A 69 -1.66 10.35 -12.73
N ASP A 70 -2.89 10.59 -12.28
CA ASP A 70 -4.10 10.60 -13.09
C ASP A 70 -4.79 11.98 -13.03
N LEU A 71 -5.96 12.11 -13.68
CA LEU A 71 -6.74 13.34 -13.68
C LEU A 71 -7.41 13.65 -12.33
N ALA A 72 -7.39 12.74 -11.36
CA ALA A 72 -7.85 13.03 -10.00
C ALA A 72 -6.78 13.81 -9.21
N ASN A 73 -5.50 13.67 -9.58
CA ASN A 73 -4.36 14.27 -8.88
C ASN A 73 -3.52 15.15 -9.82
N GLY A 74 -4.16 15.78 -10.80
CA GLY A 74 -3.48 16.65 -11.76
C GLY A 74 -4.45 17.22 -12.78
N ALA A 75 -3.94 18.06 -13.68
CA ALA A 75 -4.75 18.70 -14.69
C ALA A 75 -4.04 18.74 -16.05
N ILE A 76 -4.84 18.62 -17.12
CA ILE A 76 -4.39 18.95 -18.46
C ILE A 76 -4.58 20.46 -18.64
N ILE A 77 -3.49 21.17 -18.87
CA ILE A 77 -3.48 22.64 -18.99
C ILE A 77 -3.02 23.04 -20.39
N ALA A 78 -3.59 24.14 -20.90
CA ALA A 78 -3.12 24.75 -22.14
C ALA A 78 -1.73 25.37 -21.93
N VAL A 79 -0.84 25.21 -22.91
CA VAL A 79 0.52 25.77 -22.91
C VAL A 79 0.81 26.52 -24.21
N ALA A 80 1.86 27.34 -24.21
CA ALA A 80 2.27 28.10 -25.38
C ALA A 80 2.74 27.21 -26.55
N SER A 81 3.29 26.03 -26.25
CA SER A 81 3.67 25.07 -27.28
C SER A 81 2.42 24.49 -27.95
N GLN A 82 2.23 24.79 -29.23
CA GLN A 82 1.16 24.19 -30.04
C GLN A 82 1.50 22.75 -30.46
N THR A 83 2.64 22.20 -30.07
CA THR A 83 3.08 20.84 -30.44
C THR A 83 3.00 19.83 -29.30
N SER A 84 2.61 20.26 -28.09
CA SER A 84 2.44 19.37 -26.94
C SER A 84 1.10 18.64 -26.98
N ILE A 85 1.12 17.33 -26.72
CA ILE A 85 -0.05 16.45 -26.57
C ILE A 85 0.10 15.67 -25.26
N VAL A 86 -1.02 15.52 -24.54
CA VAL A 86 -1.11 14.64 -23.37
C VAL A 86 -1.79 13.34 -23.77
N GLY A 87 -1.24 12.21 -23.34
CA GLY A 87 -1.88 10.91 -23.44
C GLY A 87 -2.17 10.32 -22.06
N SER A 88 -3.38 9.79 -21.89
CA SER A 88 -3.84 9.17 -20.64
C SER A 88 -4.18 7.71 -20.89
N VAL A 89 -3.65 6.82 -20.05
CA VAL A 89 -3.97 5.39 -20.06
C VAL A 89 -5.38 5.20 -19.50
N ILE A 90 -6.23 4.51 -20.26
CA ILE A 90 -7.59 4.18 -19.81
C ILE A 90 -7.50 2.95 -18.90
N LEU A 91 -7.88 3.13 -17.64
CA LEU A 91 -7.95 2.07 -16.64
C LEU A 91 -9.39 1.60 -16.49
N SER A 92 -9.60 0.29 -16.49
CA SER A 92 -10.91 -0.32 -16.30
C SER A 92 -10.81 -1.44 -15.28
N ALA A 93 -11.75 -1.51 -14.34
CA ALA A 93 -11.78 -2.55 -13.29
C ALA A 93 -11.74 -3.97 -13.87
N SER A 94 -12.38 -4.17 -15.03
CA SER A 94 -12.37 -5.46 -15.73
C SER A 94 -10.97 -5.95 -16.12
N LEU A 95 -10.03 -5.03 -16.30
CA LEU A 95 -8.63 -5.32 -16.63
C LEU A 95 -7.79 -5.63 -15.39
N TYR A 96 -8.36 -5.53 -14.18
CA TYR A 96 -7.67 -5.80 -12.92
C TYR A 96 -8.23 -7.01 -12.18
N ALA A 97 -9.56 -7.06 -12.02
CA ALA A 97 -10.23 -8.01 -11.14
C ALA A 97 -9.96 -9.49 -11.46
N SER A 98 -9.72 -9.85 -12.73
CA SER A 98 -9.44 -11.23 -13.12
C SER A 98 -8.02 -11.70 -12.81
N MET A 99 -7.07 -10.78 -12.60
CA MET A 99 -5.65 -11.10 -12.42
C MET A 99 -5.12 -10.85 -11.01
N TYR A 100 -5.79 -10.02 -10.21
CA TYR A 100 -5.28 -9.72 -8.87
C TYR A 100 -5.16 -10.99 -8.03
N ASN A 101 -4.02 -11.15 -7.36
CA ASN A 101 -3.67 -12.33 -6.58
C ASN A 101 -3.55 -13.65 -7.37
N GLN A 102 -3.57 -13.61 -8.71
CA GLN A 102 -3.23 -14.77 -9.54
C GLN A 102 -1.73 -15.04 -9.50
N SER A 103 -1.29 -16.20 -10.01
CA SER A 103 0.14 -16.50 -10.15
C SER A 103 0.84 -15.47 -11.03
N CYS A 104 2.13 -15.21 -10.79
CA CYS A 104 2.89 -14.23 -11.58
C CYS A 104 2.85 -14.45 -13.10
N SER A 105 2.68 -15.70 -13.57
CA SER A 105 2.51 -15.98 -15.00
C SER A 105 1.29 -15.29 -15.63
N ALA A 106 0.25 -15.01 -14.84
CA ALA A 106 -0.98 -14.38 -15.32
C ALA A 106 -0.84 -12.88 -15.63
N CYS A 107 0.13 -12.18 -15.02
CA CYS A 107 0.35 -10.74 -15.23
C CYS A 107 1.66 -10.43 -15.97
N GLN A 108 2.39 -11.43 -16.48
CA GLN A 108 3.62 -11.18 -17.26
C GLN A 108 3.36 -10.33 -18.51
N GLU A 109 2.17 -10.44 -19.10
CA GLU A 109 1.78 -9.72 -20.31
C GLU A 109 0.85 -8.52 -20.02
N ASN A 110 0.72 -8.14 -18.74
CA ASN A 110 -0.19 -7.09 -18.33
C ASN A 110 0.52 -5.94 -17.61
N ARG A 111 0.23 -4.70 -18.00
CA ARG A 111 0.81 -3.50 -17.38
C ARG A 111 0.13 -3.08 -16.08
N TYR A 112 -1.11 -3.54 -15.85
CA TYR A 112 -1.97 -3.09 -14.78
C TYR A 112 -1.55 -3.66 -13.42
N GLN A 113 -0.81 -4.77 -13.41
CA GLN A 113 -0.33 -5.46 -12.23
C GLN A 113 1.12 -5.88 -12.42
N THR A 114 1.84 -6.05 -11.31
CA THR A 114 3.22 -6.51 -11.30
C THR A 114 3.33 -7.81 -10.51
N CYS A 115 4.29 -8.66 -10.87
CA CYS A 115 4.61 -9.84 -10.07
C CYS A 115 5.29 -9.41 -8.77
N SER A 116 4.68 -9.71 -7.63
CA SER A 116 5.34 -9.63 -6.32
C SER A 116 6.19 -10.88 -6.14
N LEU A 117 7.51 -10.71 -6.04
CA LEU A 117 8.44 -11.83 -5.82
C LEU A 117 8.30 -12.43 -4.42
N THR A 118 7.80 -11.66 -3.45
CA THR A 118 7.62 -12.11 -2.07
C THR A 118 6.45 -13.09 -1.95
N THR A 119 5.34 -12.80 -2.63
CA THR A 119 4.12 -13.62 -2.57
C THR A 119 3.95 -14.51 -3.79
N ASN A 120 4.77 -14.33 -4.84
CA ASN A 120 4.66 -14.98 -6.14
C ASN A 120 3.28 -14.81 -6.81
N THR A 121 2.67 -13.65 -6.60
CA THR A 121 1.33 -13.31 -7.12
C THR A 121 1.33 -11.97 -7.82
N CYS A 122 0.37 -11.76 -8.70
CA CYS A 122 0.08 -10.47 -9.31
C CYS A 122 -0.49 -9.50 -8.27
N GLN A 123 0.19 -8.37 -8.12
CA GLN A 123 -0.08 -7.33 -7.13
C GLN A 123 -0.16 -5.96 -7.82
N CYS A 124 -0.62 -4.97 -7.08
CA CYS A 124 -0.67 -3.61 -7.58
C CYS A 124 0.75 -3.06 -7.85
N PRO A 125 0.96 -2.29 -8.94
CA PRO A 125 2.24 -1.62 -9.20
C PRO A 125 2.66 -0.68 -8.07
N GLY A 126 3.92 -0.23 -8.09
CA GLY A 126 4.42 0.74 -7.12
C GLY A 126 3.53 1.98 -7.02
N ASN A 127 3.41 2.52 -5.80
CA ASN A 127 2.59 3.69 -5.45
C ASN A 127 1.10 3.54 -5.79
N SER A 128 0.60 2.30 -5.84
CA SER A 128 -0.82 1.98 -5.99
C SER A 128 -1.23 0.92 -4.96
N TYR A 129 -2.53 0.80 -4.68
CA TYR A 129 -3.05 -0.13 -3.68
C TYR A 129 -4.28 -0.86 -4.22
N TRP A 130 -4.61 -2.03 -3.68
CA TRP A 130 -5.79 -2.76 -4.12
C TRP A 130 -7.04 -2.26 -3.40
N ASN A 131 -7.99 -1.67 -4.12
CA ASN A 131 -9.24 -1.16 -3.51
C ASN A 131 -10.41 -2.15 -3.55
N GLY A 132 -10.16 -3.42 -3.84
CA GLY A 132 -11.19 -4.44 -4.07
C GLY A 132 -11.61 -4.63 -5.53
N SER A 133 -11.25 -3.71 -6.43
CA SER A 133 -11.68 -3.73 -7.83
C SER A 133 -10.55 -3.44 -8.82
N MET A 134 -9.69 -2.48 -8.49
CA MET A 134 -8.54 -2.09 -9.30
C MET A 134 -7.40 -1.58 -8.41
N CYS A 135 -6.29 -1.20 -9.05
CA CYS A 135 -5.17 -0.54 -8.38
C CYS A 135 -5.20 0.98 -8.62
N PRO A 136 -5.98 1.79 -7.90
CA PRO A 136 -5.82 3.24 -7.91
C PRO A 136 -4.47 3.67 -7.33
N LEU A 137 -4.08 4.92 -7.60
CA LEU A 137 -2.92 5.50 -6.96
C LEU A 137 -3.10 5.58 -5.45
N GLN A 138 -2.00 5.37 -4.73
CA GLN A 138 -1.93 5.67 -3.32
C GLN A 138 -2.15 7.17 -3.07
N LEU A 139 -2.77 7.43 -1.94
CA LEU A 139 -3.30 8.71 -1.53
C LEU A 139 -2.23 9.59 -0.88
N PHE A 140 -2.34 10.89 -1.12
CA PHE A 140 -1.46 11.92 -0.58
C PHE A 140 -1.92 12.42 0.79
N ALA A 141 -1.12 13.29 1.41
CA ALA A 141 -1.40 13.85 2.73
C ALA A 141 -2.80 14.48 2.81
N ASN A 142 -3.50 14.20 3.92
CA ASN A 142 -4.86 14.62 4.25
C ASN A 142 -5.98 14.03 3.37
N ALA A 143 -5.66 13.16 2.41
CA ALA A 143 -6.69 12.43 1.68
C ALA A 143 -7.36 11.39 2.60
N ALA A 144 -8.68 11.22 2.44
CA ALA A 144 -9.44 10.24 3.18
C ALA A 144 -9.09 8.82 2.70
N CYS A 145 -8.81 7.91 3.63
CA CYS A 145 -8.36 6.56 3.33
C CYS A 145 -9.24 5.52 4.05
N SER A 146 -9.40 4.34 3.45
CA SER A 146 -10.27 3.27 3.94
C SER A 146 -9.52 1.98 4.27
N GLN A 147 -8.19 1.97 4.13
CA GLN A 147 -7.34 0.80 4.33
C GLN A 147 -5.89 1.22 4.59
N ILE A 148 -5.12 0.33 5.22
CA ILE A 148 -3.78 0.61 5.75
C ILE A 148 -2.75 0.97 4.67
N ASP A 149 -2.84 0.33 3.51
CA ASP A 149 -1.93 0.47 2.36
C ASP A 149 -2.37 1.53 1.35
N ALA A 150 -3.46 2.27 1.64
CA ALA A 150 -3.99 3.27 0.73
C ALA A 150 -3.08 4.50 0.59
N CYS A 151 -2.23 4.80 1.56
CA CYS A 151 -1.43 6.03 1.59
C CYS A 151 -0.03 5.84 0.98
N ARG A 152 0.55 6.91 0.45
CA ARG A 152 1.90 6.94 -0.14
C ARG A 152 2.99 6.69 0.90
N SER A 153 3.42 5.43 1.02
CA SER A 153 4.44 5.02 1.99
C SER A 153 5.82 5.58 1.69
N ASP A 154 6.13 5.85 0.41
CA ASP A 154 7.35 6.52 -0.04
C ASP A 154 7.45 7.98 0.45
N LEU A 155 6.30 8.58 0.80
CA LEU A 155 6.21 9.90 1.42
C LEU A 155 6.07 9.82 2.96
N ASN A 156 6.32 8.66 3.55
CA ASN A 156 6.15 8.39 4.98
C ASN A 156 4.71 8.69 5.47
N LEU A 157 3.72 8.44 4.62
CA LEU A 157 2.31 8.55 4.97
C LEU A 157 1.75 7.19 5.37
N SER A 158 0.85 7.19 6.35
CA SER A 158 0.08 6.01 6.75
C SER A 158 -1.36 6.41 7.01
N CYS A 159 -2.29 5.48 6.76
CA CYS A 159 -3.70 5.73 7.00
C CYS A 159 -3.97 5.63 8.50
N ILE A 160 -4.37 6.74 9.12
CA ILE A 160 -4.56 6.79 10.57
C ILE A 160 -5.90 6.14 10.94
N ILE A 161 -5.89 5.47 12.08
CA ILE A 161 -7.06 4.82 12.66
C ILE A 161 -7.58 5.69 13.81
N ASN A 162 -8.86 6.03 13.82
CA ASN A 162 -9.47 6.79 14.91
C ASN A 162 -9.68 5.90 16.17
N SER A 163 -10.17 6.49 17.26
CA SER A 163 -10.47 5.74 18.50
C SER A 163 -11.53 4.65 18.36
N TYR A 164 -12.25 4.62 17.24
CA TYR A 164 -13.27 3.62 16.92
C TYR A 164 -12.76 2.50 16.01
N GLY A 165 -11.47 2.52 15.64
CA GLY A 165 -10.92 1.50 14.74
C GLY A 165 -11.15 1.78 13.25
N GLU A 166 -11.60 2.99 12.89
CA GLU A 166 -11.88 3.35 11.50
C GLU A 166 -10.70 4.08 10.86
N PHE A 167 -10.40 3.73 9.62
CA PHE A 167 -9.48 4.45 8.76
C PHE A 167 -10.05 5.83 8.42
N THR A 168 -9.22 6.88 8.55
CA THR A 168 -9.70 8.26 8.36
C THR A 168 -8.91 9.01 7.31
N GLN A 169 -7.61 9.24 7.52
CA GLN A 169 -6.82 10.11 6.64
C GLN A 169 -5.33 9.75 6.59
N CYS A 170 -4.67 10.11 5.49
CA CYS A 170 -3.23 9.93 5.32
C CYS A 170 -2.43 11.04 6.02
N LEU A 171 -1.67 10.70 7.07
CA LEU A 171 -0.79 11.65 7.78
C LEU A 171 0.65 11.13 7.88
N THR A 172 1.59 12.06 8.09
CA THR A 172 2.99 11.78 8.36
C THR A 172 3.21 11.38 9.82
N GLY A 173 4.18 10.50 10.08
CA GLY A 173 4.79 10.38 11.42
C GLY A 173 4.04 9.52 12.43
N MET A 174 3.08 8.71 11.99
CA MET A 174 2.65 7.56 12.81
C MET A 174 3.47 6.33 12.42
N PRO A 175 3.97 5.55 13.39
CA PRO A 175 4.51 4.23 13.09
C PRO A 175 3.39 3.43 12.41
N ASN A 176 3.66 2.99 11.18
CA ASN A 176 2.78 2.10 10.42
C ASN A 176 2.27 1.01 11.39
N PRO A 177 0.95 0.75 11.52
CA PRO A 177 0.46 -0.31 12.40
C PRO A 177 1.25 -1.58 12.04
N PRO A 178 1.92 -2.25 13.01
CA PRO A 178 2.82 -3.33 12.70
C PRO A 178 2.06 -4.43 11.95
N THR A 179 2.26 -4.48 10.64
CA THR A 179 1.71 -5.50 9.76
C THR A 179 2.52 -6.76 10.03
N ALA A 180 1.96 -7.65 10.85
CA ALA A 180 2.57 -8.92 11.22
C ALA A 180 4.04 -8.79 11.67
N ALA A 181 4.30 -7.97 12.69
CA ALA A 181 5.61 -7.98 13.32
C ALA A 181 5.79 -9.29 14.11
N THR A 182 6.74 -10.11 13.70
CA THR A 182 7.30 -11.14 14.58
C THR A 182 8.10 -10.41 15.65
N LEU A 183 7.54 -10.25 16.84
CA LEU A 183 8.25 -9.66 17.99
C LEU A 183 9.20 -10.73 18.55
N THR A 184 10.38 -10.87 17.93
CA THR A 184 11.50 -11.59 18.54
C THR A 184 12.28 -10.64 19.44
N ALA A 185 12.23 -10.88 20.75
CA ALA A 185 13.04 -10.19 21.77
C ALA A 185 12.89 -8.65 21.79
N ALA A 186 11.66 -8.15 21.90
CA ALA A 186 11.40 -6.73 22.13
C ALA A 186 10.80 -6.48 23.52
N THR A 187 11.35 -5.49 24.23
CA THR A 187 10.73 -4.89 25.42
C THR A 187 9.89 -3.71 24.96
N MET A 188 8.58 -3.77 25.14
CA MET A 188 7.71 -2.61 24.91
C MET A 188 7.43 -1.95 26.27
N THR A 189 8.00 -0.77 26.46
CA THR A 189 7.75 0.08 27.63
C THR A 189 6.85 1.24 27.18
N ALA A 190 5.58 1.24 27.59
CA ALA A 190 4.66 2.33 27.28
C ALA A 190 3.75 2.63 28.48
N ALA A 191 3.49 3.92 28.74
CA ALA A 191 2.65 4.34 29.87
C ALA A 191 1.17 3.93 29.70
N THR A 192 0.66 3.89 28.47
CA THR A 192 -0.72 3.46 28.19
C THR A 192 -0.80 2.82 26.81
N VAL A 193 -1.35 1.60 26.73
CA VAL A 193 -1.66 0.93 25.45
C VAL A 193 -3.18 0.75 25.39
N THR A 194 -3.84 1.48 24.50
CA THR A 194 -5.30 1.46 24.36
C THR A 194 -5.69 0.95 22.98
N ALA A 195 -6.62 -0.02 22.93
CA ALA A 195 -7.32 -0.48 21.72
C ALA A 195 -6.43 -1.00 20.57
N VAL A 196 -5.39 -1.76 20.88
CA VAL A 196 -4.55 -2.43 19.87
C VAL A 196 -5.09 -3.83 19.58
N THR A 197 -5.48 -4.11 18.35
CA THR A 197 -5.65 -5.50 17.87
C THR A 197 -4.27 -6.06 17.54
N MET A 198 -3.74 -6.93 18.40
CA MET A 198 -2.48 -7.61 18.15
C MET A 198 -2.74 -9.00 17.56
N THR A 199 -2.37 -9.18 16.29
CA THR A 199 -2.32 -10.50 15.65
C THR A 199 -0.87 -10.94 15.66
N VAL A 200 -0.50 -11.90 16.52
CA VAL A 200 0.89 -12.35 16.66
C VAL A 200 0.98 -13.85 16.41
N THR A 201 1.73 -14.27 15.40
CA THR A 201 1.90 -15.68 15.04
C THR A 201 2.80 -16.42 16.02
N THR A 202 3.84 -15.78 16.55
CA THR A 202 4.77 -16.35 17.55
C THR A 202 5.36 -15.25 18.43
N VAL A 203 5.26 -15.39 19.76
CA VAL A 203 6.00 -14.57 20.73
C VAL A 203 7.12 -15.42 21.34
N ALA A 204 8.37 -15.10 21.00
CA ALA A 204 9.54 -15.66 21.64
C ALA A 204 10.19 -14.57 22.49
N THR A 205 10.17 -14.78 23.81
CA THR A 205 10.82 -13.93 24.84
C THR A 205 10.49 -12.44 24.72
N ALA A 206 9.24 -12.04 24.99
CA ALA A 206 8.84 -10.63 25.04
C ALA A 206 8.46 -10.21 26.47
N THR A 207 8.84 -9.00 26.85
CA THR A 207 8.42 -8.36 28.11
C THR A 207 7.55 -7.17 27.76
N LEU A 208 6.30 -7.17 28.26
CA LEU A 208 5.40 -6.02 28.15
C LEU A 208 5.29 -5.36 29.52
N THR A 209 5.77 -4.12 29.62
CA THR A 209 5.66 -3.30 30.82
C THR A 209 4.81 -2.07 30.50
N ALA A 210 3.58 -2.06 30.99
CA ALA A 210 2.67 -0.94 30.82
C ALA A 210 1.84 -0.71 32.09
N GLU A 211 1.62 0.56 32.42
CA GLU A 211 0.88 0.99 33.62
C GLU A 211 -0.63 0.74 33.47
N THR A 212 -1.14 0.77 32.23
CA THR A 212 -2.51 0.38 31.88
C THR A 212 -2.56 -0.21 30.47
N VAL A 213 -3.14 -1.40 30.32
CA VAL A 213 -3.32 -2.08 29.03
C VAL A 213 -4.79 -2.39 28.84
N THR A 214 -5.41 -1.71 27.87
CA THR A 214 -6.78 -1.99 27.44
C THR A 214 -6.71 -2.67 26.08
N ILE A 215 -6.61 -4.01 26.05
CA ILE A 215 -6.56 -4.78 24.80
C ILE A 215 -7.97 -5.26 24.44
N ALA A 216 -8.43 -4.89 23.25
CA ALA A 216 -9.73 -5.33 22.73
C ALA A 216 -9.70 -6.80 22.24
N THR A 217 -8.58 -7.26 21.67
CA THR A 217 -8.44 -8.66 21.20
C THR A 217 -6.97 -9.04 21.03
N MET A 218 -6.53 -10.15 21.63
CA MET A 218 -5.28 -10.82 21.28
C MET A 218 -5.59 -12.14 20.59
N THR A 219 -5.07 -12.33 19.37
CA THR A 219 -5.13 -13.62 18.69
C THR A 219 -3.70 -14.10 18.52
N ALA A 220 -3.30 -15.13 19.29
CA ALA A 220 -1.94 -15.69 19.23
C ALA A 220 -1.97 -17.20 19.06
N ALA A 221 -1.11 -17.73 18.18
CA ALA A 221 -1.00 -19.17 17.95
C ALA A 221 -0.06 -19.88 18.94
N THR A 222 0.96 -19.19 19.49
CA THR A 222 1.89 -19.76 20.49
C THR A 222 2.57 -18.68 21.33
N VAL A 223 2.52 -18.78 22.66
CA VAL A 223 3.24 -17.89 23.61
C VAL A 223 4.23 -18.72 24.42
N THR A 224 5.52 -18.59 24.14
CA THR A 224 6.53 -19.55 24.63
C THR A 224 7.28 -19.08 25.87
N VAL A 225 7.42 -17.77 26.10
CA VAL A 225 7.87 -17.15 27.36
C VAL A 225 7.47 -15.67 27.29
N ALA A 226 6.50 -15.24 28.08
CA ALA A 226 6.14 -13.83 28.22
C ALA A 226 6.00 -13.48 29.70
N THR A 227 6.66 -12.41 30.13
CA THR A 227 6.49 -11.85 31.47
C THR A 227 5.47 -10.72 31.37
N LEU A 228 4.28 -10.90 31.95
CA LEU A 228 3.30 -9.84 32.13
C LEU A 228 3.38 -9.35 33.57
N THR A 229 3.95 -8.17 33.77
CA THR A 229 4.00 -7.51 35.07
C THR A 229 2.91 -6.46 35.18
N THR A 230 2.07 -6.59 36.21
CA THR A 230 1.17 -5.56 36.77
C THR A 230 0.31 -4.80 35.76
N VAL A 231 -0.73 -5.45 35.22
CA VAL A 231 -1.72 -4.71 34.44
C VAL A 231 -3.16 -5.09 34.82
N PRO A 232 -4.01 -4.11 35.20
CA PRO A 232 -5.45 -4.36 35.29
C PRO A 232 -6.00 -4.58 33.88
N MET A 233 -6.29 -5.83 33.54
CA MET A 233 -6.94 -6.19 32.27
C MET A 233 -8.46 -6.06 32.43
N ALA A 234 -9.04 -4.98 31.92
CA ALA A 234 -10.49 -4.90 31.75
C ALA A 234 -10.89 -5.57 30.43
N ALA A 235 -11.65 -6.67 30.52
CA ALA A 235 -12.37 -7.31 29.41
C ALA A 235 -11.54 -7.66 28.16
N ALA A 236 -10.51 -8.51 28.30
CA ALA A 236 -9.84 -9.10 27.15
C ALA A 236 -10.44 -10.47 26.80
N THR A 237 -10.70 -10.70 25.51
CA THR A 237 -11.04 -12.04 25.00
C THR A 237 -9.75 -12.72 24.54
N VAL A 238 -9.39 -13.85 25.14
CA VAL A 238 -8.21 -14.64 24.78
C VAL A 238 -8.68 -15.94 24.14
N ALA A 239 -8.52 -16.07 22.84
CA ALA A 239 -8.86 -17.30 22.11
C ALA A 239 -7.58 -18.07 21.73
N ALA A 240 -7.55 -19.38 22.00
CA ALA A 240 -6.55 -20.34 21.52
C ALA A 240 -5.07 -20.09 21.90
N VAL A 241 -4.79 -19.66 23.13
CA VAL A 241 -3.40 -19.47 23.60
C VAL A 241 -2.87 -20.74 24.28
N THR A 242 -1.79 -21.32 23.73
CA THR A 242 -0.97 -22.30 24.45
C THR A 242 0.10 -21.56 25.26
N MET A 243 0.04 -21.64 26.60
CA MET A 243 1.04 -21.02 27.50
C MET A 243 2.00 -22.07 28.01
N THR A 244 3.29 -21.90 27.72
CA THR A 244 4.36 -22.73 28.31
C THR A 244 5.26 -21.80 29.13
N ALA A 245 5.40 -22.06 30.44
CA ALA A 245 6.28 -21.32 31.35
C ALA A 245 6.09 -19.78 31.42
N ALA A 246 4.85 -19.29 31.52
CA ALA A 246 4.58 -17.89 31.83
C ALA A 246 4.63 -17.63 33.35
N MET A 247 5.36 -16.60 33.78
CA MET A 247 5.32 -16.12 35.17
C MET A 247 4.18 -15.10 35.28
N VAL A 248 3.02 -15.55 35.78
CA VAL A 248 1.85 -14.67 36.00
C VAL A 248 1.80 -14.29 37.47
N THR A 249 2.25 -13.09 37.80
CA THR A 249 2.07 -12.50 39.13
C THR A 249 0.81 -11.64 39.13
N ALA A 250 -0.27 -12.18 39.72
CA ALA A 250 -1.55 -11.49 40.02
C ALA A 250 -2.41 -11.02 38.81
N ALA A 251 -2.71 -11.92 37.87
CA ALA A 251 -3.75 -11.68 36.86
C ALA A 251 -5.06 -12.44 37.21
N THR A 252 -6.20 -11.76 37.10
CA THR A 252 -7.53 -12.41 37.12
C THR A 252 -7.84 -12.92 35.71
N VAL A 253 -7.68 -14.22 35.47
CA VAL A 253 -8.02 -14.85 34.19
C VAL A 253 -9.42 -15.44 34.28
N THR A 254 -10.41 -14.81 33.67
CA THR A 254 -11.76 -15.37 33.53
C THR A 254 -11.81 -16.22 32.27
N ALA A 255 -11.52 -17.51 32.38
CA ALA A 255 -11.69 -18.44 31.26
C ALA A 255 -13.19 -18.67 31.02
N SER A 256 -13.69 -18.36 29.82
CA SER A 256 -15.01 -18.82 29.35
C SER A 256 -14.79 -20.06 28.49
N ALA A 257 -15.13 -21.23 29.04
CA ALA A 257 -15.07 -22.48 28.31
C ALA A 257 -16.23 -22.54 27.29
N SER A 258 -15.91 -22.58 26.01
CA SER A 258 -16.85 -23.01 24.97
C SER A 258 -17.03 -24.53 25.11
N LYS A 259 -18.25 -24.99 25.40
CA LYS A 259 -18.57 -26.42 25.42
C LYS A 259 -18.28 -27.02 24.03
N CYS A 260 -17.51 -28.11 23.99
CA CYS A 260 -17.56 -29.08 22.89
C CYS A 260 -18.90 -29.80 22.90
#